data_AF-A0A8R2H4U8-F1
#
_entry.id   AF-A0A8R2H4U8-F1
#
_cell.length_a   1.000
_cell.length_b   1.000
_cell.length_c   1.000
_cell.angle_alpha   90.00
_cell.angle_beta   90.00
_cell.angle_gamma   90.00
#
_symmetry.space_group_name_H-M   'P 1'
#
loop_
_entity.id
_entity.type
_entity.pdbx_description
1 polymer ?
#
loop_
_entity_poly.entity_id
_entity_poly.type
_entity_poly.pdbx_seq_one_letter_code
_entity_poly.pdbx_strand_id
1 'polypeptide(L)'
;MPKYLQINLNCCKAAQALLHQVAAEEEVDFVLTSEYNREEGSNWYADTTGKAAIVNTNKTRLNKEGLGEAGFRWVEVHGLRLYACYWSPNSTIQEYKDFVNRLERSIRSEATEILVTGDFNAKHAEWGCPKNDKRGDILLDMINSAGLVMCNKGQESTHAKGSIIDLTIATPRTAQSMTKWKVLDRESLSDHYYILFETTPGLPKNELRRNRIDAKKLETLLKSDDLSRTLDMCTDANQSALAITDAING
;
A
#
# COMPACT_ATOMS: atom_id res chain seq x y z
N MET A 1 2.76 18.75 -5.03
CA MET A 1 2.90 17.47 -4.29
C MET A 1 2.32 16.42 -5.19
N PRO A 2 3.04 15.32 -5.49
CA PRO A 2 2.48 14.28 -6.35
C PRO A 2 1.14 13.76 -5.80
N LYS A 3 0.13 13.71 -6.66
CA LYS A 3 -1.20 13.20 -6.36
C LYS A 3 -1.44 11.88 -7.10
N TYR A 4 -2.02 10.92 -6.38
CA TYR A 4 -2.20 9.56 -6.83
C TYR A 4 -3.67 9.17 -6.75
N LEU A 5 -4.12 8.43 -7.75
CA LEU A 5 -5.46 7.86 -7.81
C LEU A 5 -5.35 6.35 -8.01
N GLN A 6 -5.88 5.58 -7.06
CA GLN A 6 -5.96 4.12 -7.13
C GLN A 6 -7.40 3.70 -7.45
N ILE A 7 -7.56 2.72 -8.35
CA ILE A 7 -8.87 2.16 -8.69
C ILE A 7 -8.75 0.78 -9.36
N ASN A 8 -9.65 -0.15 -9.03
CA ASN A 8 -9.93 -1.30 -9.89
C ASN A 8 -11.08 -0.96 -10.86
N LEU A 9 -10.82 -1.05 -12.16
CA LEU A 9 -11.76 -0.68 -13.23
C LEU A 9 -12.66 -1.84 -13.67
N ASN A 10 -12.46 -3.05 -13.15
CA ASN A 10 -13.23 -4.26 -13.45
C ASN A 10 -13.42 -4.51 -14.96
N CYS A 11 -12.35 -4.29 -15.72
CA CYS A 11 -12.27 -4.34 -17.19
C CYS A 11 -13.30 -3.44 -17.92
N CYS A 12 -13.93 -2.49 -17.22
CA CYS A 12 -15.05 -1.72 -17.72
C CYS A 12 -14.57 -0.52 -18.54
N LYS A 13 -14.98 -0.50 -19.82
CA LYS A 13 -14.67 0.62 -20.73
C LYS A 13 -15.23 1.95 -20.24
N ALA A 14 -16.43 1.94 -19.65
CA ALA A 14 -17.06 3.16 -19.14
C ALA A 14 -16.34 3.68 -17.88
N ALA A 15 -15.96 2.78 -16.97
CA ALA A 15 -15.16 3.14 -15.79
C ALA A 15 -13.80 3.73 -16.19
N GLN A 16 -13.13 3.14 -17.18
CA GLN A 16 -11.86 3.68 -17.68
C GLN A 16 -12.03 5.05 -18.37
N ALA A 17 -13.13 5.26 -19.10
CA ALA A 17 -13.41 6.57 -19.69
C ALA A 17 -13.65 7.63 -18.60
N LEU A 18 -14.41 7.29 -17.56
CA LEU A 18 -14.66 8.19 -16.42
C LEU A 18 -13.41 8.47 -15.60
N LEU A 19 -12.52 7.48 -15.45
CA LEU A 19 -11.23 7.63 -14.78
C LEU A 19 -10.43 8.81 -15.35
N HIS A 20 -10.39 8.99 -16.68
CA HIS A 20 -9.65 10.10 -17.27
C HIS A 20 -10.21 11.47 -16.86
N GLN A 21 -11.53 11.58 -16.80
CA GLN A 21 -12.18 12.80 -16.34
C GLN A 21 -11.89 13.06 -14.85
N VAL A 22 -12.02 12.04 -14.00
CA VAL A 22 -11.70 12.17 -12.57
C VAL A 22 -10.23 12.52 -12.35
N ALA A 23 -9.31 11.87 -13.06
CA ALA A 23 -7.88 12.15 -12.98
C ALA A 23 -7.54 13.57 -13.42
N ALA A 24 -8.23 14.11 -14.44
CA ALA A 24 -8.05 15.49 -14.89
C ALA A 24 -8.62 16.50 -13.89
N GLU A 25 -9.85 16.28 -13.39
CA GLU A 25 -10.50 17.16 -12.40
C GLU A 25 -9.73 17.22 -11.08
N GLU A 26 -9.19 16.08 -10.65
CA GLU A 26 -8.38 16.00 -9.44
C GLU A 26 -6.91 16.37 -9.71
N GLU A 27 -6.49 16.70 -10.93
CA GLU A 27 -5.08 17.01 -11.26
C GLU A 27 -4.10 15.90 -10.77
N VAL A 28 -4.47 14.65 -11.03
CA VAL A 28 -3.69 13.46 -10.63
C VAL A 28 -2.43 13.35 -11.48
N ASP A 29 -1.29 13.05 -10.87
CA ASP A 29 0.00 12.82 -11.54
C ASP A 29 0.19 11.36 -11.96
N PHE A 30 -0.30 10.44 -11.12
CA PHE A 30 -0.17 8.99 -11.34
C PHE A 30 -1.47 8.27 -11.01
N VAL A 31 -1.97 7.48 -11.96
CA VAL A 31 -3.06 6.54 -11.70
C VAL A 31 -2.48 5.14 -11.53
N LEU A 32 -2.96 4.42 -10.52
CA LEU A 32 -2.56 3.07 -10.16
C LEU A 32 -3.79 2.17 -10.36
N THR A 33 -3.87 1.50 -11.50
CA THR A 33 -5.08 0.79 -11.92
C THR A 33 -4.95 -0.71 -11.78
N SER A 34 -6.02 -1.34 -11.31
CA SER A 34 -6.29 -2.78 -11.47
C SER A 34 -7.38 -3.00 -12.50
N GLU A 35 -7.35 -4.15 -13.18
CA GLU A 35 -8.26 -4.59 -14.23
C GLU A 35 -8.68 -3.49 -15.21
N TYR A 36 -7.73 -2.76 -15.77
CA TYR A 36 -8.03 -1.79 -16.82
C TYR A 36 -8.56 -2.50 -18.09
N ASN A 37 -9.30 -1.78 -18.94
CA ASN A 37 -9.89 -2.32 -20.16
C ASN A 37 -8.85 -2.47 -21.28
N ARG A 38 -8.03 -1.44 -21.50
CA ARG A 38 -6.95 -1.42 -22.49
C ARG A 38 -5.93 -0.32 -22.19
N GLU A 39 -4.70 -0.47 -22.66
CA GLU A 39 -3.70 0.61 -22.61
C GLU A 39 -4.06 1.72 -23.59
N GLU A 40 -3.91 2.98 -23.16
CA GLU A 40 -4.28 4.16 -23.96
C GLU A 40 -3.10 5.13 -24.06
N GLY A 41 -2.07 4.72 -24.80
CA GLY A 41 -0.92 5.54 -25.12
C GLY A 41 0.38 5.11 -24.43
N SER A 42 1.47 5.80 -24.75
CA SER A 42 2.83 5.45 -24.29
C SER A 42 3.12 5.76 -22.83
N ASN A 43 2.17 6.35 -22.11
CA ASN A 43 2.28 6.70 -20.69
C ASN A 43 1.65 5.64 -19.77
N TRP A 44 1.14 4.55 -20.36
CA TRP A 44 0.70 3.36 -19.65
C TRP A 44 1.88 2.40 -19.48
N TYR A 45 2.01 1.90 -18.27
CA TYR A 45 3.00 0.89 -17.91
C TYR A 45 2.24 -0.29 -17.35
N ALA A 46 2.05 -1.34 -18.15
CA ALA A 46 1.30 -2.52 -17.77
C ALA A 46 2.19 -3.65 -17.21
N ASP A 47 1.57 -4.49 -16.38
CA ASP A 47 2.09 -5.78 -15.98
C ASP A 47 1.95 -6.81 -17.13
N THR A 48 2.50 -8.02 -16.97
CA THR A 48 2.46 -9.01 -18.06
C THR A 48 1.11 -9.70 -18.23
N THR A 49 0.20 -9.58 -17.26
CA THR A 49 -1.16 -10.14 -17.37
C THR A 49 -2.15 -9.18 -18.02
N GLY A 50 -1.79 -7.90 -18.18
CA GLY A 50 -2.69 -6.87 -18.67
C GLY A 50 -3.78 -6.51 -17.65
N LYS A 51 -3.49 -6.67 -16.35
CA LYS A 51 -4.45 -6.46 -15.26
C LYS A 51 -3.99 -5.43 -14.24
N ALA A 52 -2.72 -5.06 -14.21
CA ALA A 52 -2.25 -3.94 -13.38
C ALA A 52 -1.49 -2.95 -14.26
N ALA A 53 -1.70 -1.66 -14.04
CA ALA A 53 -0.95 -0.64 -14.75
C ALA A 53 -0.74 0.63 -13.94
N ILE A 54 0.36 1.32 -14.24
CA ILE A 54 0.64 2.68 -13.78
C ILE A 54 0.45 3.61 -14.97
N VAL A 55 -0.33 4.67 -14.80
CA VAL A 55 -0.55 5.72 -15.81
C VAL A 55 0.13 6.99 -15.34
N ASN A 56 1.15 7.43 -16.08
CA ASN A 56 1.85 8.68 -15.83
C ASN A 56 1.14 9.81 -16.59
N THR A 57 0.14 10.43 -15.98
CA THR A 57 -0.78 11.37 -16.65
C THR A 57 -0.02 12.60 -17.18
N ASN A 58 0.90 13.12 -16.38
CA ASN A 58 1.70 14.30 -16.68
C ASN A 58 2.97 13.99 -17.49
N LYS A 59 3.19 12.72 -17.86
CA LYS A 59 4.39 12.26 -18.59
C LYS A 59 5.69 12.70 -17.91
N THR A 60 5.68 12.72 -16.58
CA THR A 60 6.83 13.05 -15.74
C THR A 60 7.99 12.12 -16.08
N ARG A 61 9.21 12.66 -16.17
CA ARG A 61 10.38 11.83 -16.46
C ARG A 61 10.61 10.82 -15.34
N LEU A 62 10.61 9.54 -15.70
CA LEU A 62 10.90 8.45 -14.77
C LEU A 62 12.40 8.32 -14.52
N ASN A 63 12.77 7.96 -13.29
CA ASN A 63 14.14 7.59 -12.93
C ASN A 63 14.49 6.21 -13.47
N LYS A 64 13.59 5.24 -13.30
CA LYS A 64 13.75 3.85 -13.71
C LYS A 64 12.38 3.24 -14.00
N GLU A 65 12.40 2.15 -14.75
CA GLU A 65 11.23 1.32 -15.02
C GLU A 65 11.61 -0.15 -14.80
N GLY A 66 10.75 -0.89 -14.13
CA GLY A 66 10.93 -2.33 -13.97
C GLY A 66 10.67 -3.10 -15.26
N LEU A 67 10.99 -4.39 -15.26
CA LEU A 67 10.34 -5.33 -16.18
C LEU A 67 8.90 -5.55 -15.73
N GLY A 68 8.00 -5.83 -16.67
CA GLY A 68 6.65 -6.26 -16.32
C GLY A 68 6.72 -7.63 -15.65
N GLU A 69 5.98 -7.82 -14.57
CA GLU A 69 5.87 -9.09 -13.86
C GLU A 69 4.39 -9.49 -13.78
N ALA A 70 4.11 -10.78 -13.65
CA ALA A 70 2.72 -11.20 -13.56
C ALA A 70 2.13 -10.75 -12.22
N GLY A 71 1.14 -9.84 -12.27
CA GLY A 71 0.42 -9.30 -11.13
C GLY A 71 0.90 -7.93 -10.65
N PHE A 72 2.01 -7.40 -11.19
CA PHE A 72 2.45 -6.06 -10.84
C PHE A 72 3.35 -5.40 -11.89
N ARG A 73 3.31 -4.07 -11.89
CA ARG A 73 4.25 -3.21 -12.61
C ARG A 73 4.83 -2.18 -11.64
N TRP A 74 6.09 -1.80 -11.84
CA TRP A 74 6.68 -0.69 -11.11
C TRP A 74 7.44 0.30 -11.98
N VAL A 75 7.41 1.56 -11.54
CA VAL A 75 8.22 2.66 -12.06
C VAL A 75 8.84 3.41 -10.89
N GLU A 76 9.96 4.09 -11.11
CA GLU A 76 10.61 4.92 -10.11
C GLU A 76 10.56 6.38 -10.56
N VAL A 77 10.08 7.27 -9.69
CA VAL A 77 9.95 8.69 -9.96
C VAL A 77 10.24 9.48 -8.68
N HIS A 78 11.08 10.52 -8.80
CA HIS A 78 11.55 11.33 -7.67
C HIS A 78 12.13 10.52 -6.51
N GLY A 79 12.76 9.36 -6.80
CA GLY A 79 13.31 8.46 -5.77
C GLY A 79 12.26 7.67 -4.98
N LEU A 80 11.01 7.64 -5.44
CA LEU A 80 9.94 6.78 -4.94
C LEU A 80 9.63 5.71 -6.00
N ARG A 81 9.64 4.43 -5.59
CA ARG A 81 9.22 3.32 -6.44
C ARG A 81 7.73 3.04 -6.25
N LEU A 82 6.96 3.27 -7.31
CA LEU A 82 5.52 3.06 -7.37
C LEU A 82 5.24 1.65 -7.90
N TYR A 83 4.39 0.89 -7.22
CA TYR A 83 3.85 -0.38 -7.68
C TYR A 83 2.33 -0.28 -7.85
N ALA A 84 1.84 -0.74 -9.00
CA ALA A 84 0.44 -1.09 -9.20
C ALA A 84 0.33 -2.61 -9.27
N CYS A 85 -0.60 -3.16 -8.50
CA CYS A 85 -0.76 -4.60 -8.28
C CYS A 85 -2.20 -5.04 -8.55
N TYR A 86 -2.35 -6.25 -9.07
CA TYR A 86 -3.63 -6.96 -9.09
C TYR A 86 -3.38 -8.46 -8.97
N TRP A 87 -4.19 -9.14 -8.15
CA TRP A 87 -4.25 -10.59 -8.21
C TRP A 87 -5.67 -11.13 -8.05
N SER A 88 -6.06 -12.02 -8.96
CA SER A 88 -7.42 -12.57 -9.01
C SER A 88 -7.83 -13.27 -7.70
N PRO A 89 -9.09 -13.12 -7.25
CA PRO A 89 -9.62 -13.88 -6.12
C PRO A 89 -9.80 -15.37 -6.45
N ASN A 90 -9.87 -15.71 -7.75
CA ASN A 90 -10.12 -17.07 -8.23
C ASN A 90 -8.84 -17.91 -8.36
N SER A 91 -7.67 -17.35 -8.02
CA SER A 91 -6.42 -18.10 -8.01
C SER A 91 -6.35 -19.06 -6.81
N THR A 92 -5.55 -20.10 -6.95
CA THR A 92 -5.13 -20.93 -5.82
C THR A 92 -4.32 -20.11 -4.81
N ILE A 93 -4.23 -20.62 -3.58
CA ILE A 93 -3.35 -20.05 -2.56
C ILE A 93 -1.88 -20.15 -2.95
N GLN A 94 -1.47 -21.20 -3.68
CA GLN A 94 -0.09 -21.34 -4.13
C GLN A 94 0.29 -20.26 -5.13
N GLU A 95 -0.56 -20.02 -6.14
CA GLU A 95 -0.35 -18.94 -7.10
C GLU A 95 -0.27 -17.56 -6.43
N TYR A 96 -1.12 -17.32 -5.43
CA TYR A 96 -1.07 -16.08 -4.65
C TYR A 96 0.24 -15.94 -3.85
N LYS A 97 0.70 -17.01 -3.19
CA LYS A 97 2.01 -17.02 -2.50
C LYS A 97 3.14 -16.72 -3.47
N ASP A 98 3.11 -17.31 -4.66
CA ASP A 98 4.16 -17.10 -5.65
C ASP A 98 4.18 -15.63 -6.12
N PHE A 99 3.00 -15.02 -6.31
CA PHE A 99 2.86 -13.59 -6.57
C PHE A 99 3.46 -12.72 -5.46
N VAL A 100 3.07 -12.95 -4.21
CA VAL A 100 3.59 -12.19 -3.06
C VAL A 100 5.11 -12.35 -2.93
N ASN A 101 5.64 -13.56 -3.14
CA ASN A 101 7.08 -13.82 -3.11
C ASN A 101 7.86 -13.11 -4.23
N ARG A 102 7.27 -12.96 -5.43
CA ARG A 102 7.88 -12.17 -6.52
C ARG A 102 7.87 -10.68 -6.18
N LEU A 103 6.75 -10.19 -5.66
CA LEU A 103 6.61 -8.81 -5.23
C LEU A 103 7.62 -8.46 -4.13
N GLU A 104 7.76 -9.31 -3.11
CA GLU A 104 8.74 -9.10 -2.03
C GLU A 104 10.18 -9.05 -2.55
N ARG A 105 10.56 -9.99 -3.44
CA ARG A 105 11.89 -9.97 -4.08
C ARG A 105 12.13 -8.69 -4.87
N SER A 106 11.12 -8.18 -5.57
CA SER A 106 11.20 -6.91 -6.30
C SER A 106 11.38 -5.73 -5.34
N ILE A 107 10.58 -5.67 -4.28
CA ILE A 107 10.64 -4.64 -3.23
C ILE A 107 12.03 -4.60 -2.58
N ARG A 108 12.63 -5.76 -2.32
CA ARG A 108 13.95 -5.88 -1.67
C ARG A 108 15.15 -5.69 -2.61
N SER A 109 14.92 -5.59 -3.92
CA SER A 109 16.00 -5.52 -4.91
C SER A 109 16.89 -4.29 -4.77
N GLU A 110 16.37 -3.20 -4.19
CA GLU A 110 17.11 -1.96 -3.98
C GLU A 110 16.57 -1.21 -2.74
N ALA A 111 17.46 -0.58 -1.99
CA ALA A 111 17.09 0.26 -0.86
C ALA A 111 16.56 1.61 -1.36
N THR A 112 15.25 1.68 -1.61
CA THR A 112 14.53 2.88 -2.05
C THR A 112 13.24 3.06 -1.27
N GLU A 113 12.64 4.25 -1.34
CA GLU A 113 11.30 4.48 -0.78
C GLU A 113 10.26 3.81 -1.69
N ILE A 114 9.24 3.20 -1.10
CA ILE A 114 8.28 2.35 -1.82
C ILE A 114 6.86 2.77 -1.51
N LEU A 115 6.02 2.76 -2.55
CA LEU A 115 4.57 2.83 -2.48
C LEU A 115 3.99 1.70 -3.32
N VAL A 116 3.25 0.80 -2.68
CA VAL A 116 2.53 -0.31 -3.30
C VAL A 116 1.04 -0.06 -3.19
N THR A 117 0.36 -0.19 -4.31
CA THR A 117 -1.10 -0.02 -4.41
C THR A 117 -1.70 -1.12 -5.26
N GLY A 118 -2.97 -1.42 -5.06
CA GLY A 118 -3.66 -2.36 -5.93
C GLY A 118 -4.77 -3.13 -5.23
N ASP A 119 -5.40 -4.01 -6.00
CA ASP A 119 -6.41 -4.95 -5.51
C ASP A 119 -5.77 -6.32 -5.28
N PHE A 120 -5.62 -6.69 -4.01
CA PHE A 120 -4.97 -7.93 -3.61
C PHE A 120 -5.96 -9.09 -3.45
N ASN A 121 -7.27 -8.80 -3.43
CA ASN A 121 -8.31 -9.76 -3.07
C ASN A 121 -7.96 -10.53 -1.77
N ALA A 122 -7.54 -9.79 -0.74
CA ALA A 122 -7.07 -10.33 0.52
C ALA A 122 -7.74 -9.60 1.69
N LYS A 123 -8.18 -10.35 2.70
CA LYS A 123 -8.94 -9.81 3.83
C LYS A 123 -8.16 -9.97 5.13
N HIS A 124 -7.96 -8.88 5.85
CA HIS A 124 -7.35 -8.88 7.17
C HIS A 124 -7.83 -7.68 8.00
N ALA A 125 -7.93 -7.87 9.31
CA ALA A 125 -8.31 -6.82 10.26
C ALA A 125 -7.37 -5.61 10.25
N GLU A 126 -6.10 -5.82 9.91
CA GLU A 126 -5.05 -4.78 9.80
C GLU A 126 -5.44 -3.65 8.84
N TRP A 127 -6.22 -3.95 7.80
CA TRP A 127 -6.77 -2.95 6.87
C TRP A 127 -8.29 -2.84 6.95
N GLY A 128 -8.87 -3.22 8.08
CA GLY A 128 -10.29 -2.96 8.40
C GLY A 128 -11.29 -4.00 7.86
N CYS A 129 -10.84 -5.14 7.36
CA CYS A 129 -11.79 -6.21 7.07
C CYS A 129 -12.31 -6.85 8.36
N PRO A 130 -13.61 -7.20 8.45
CA PRO A 130 -14.19 -7.85 9.64
C PRO A 130 -13.75 -9.32 9.80
N LYS A 131 -13.08 -9.88 8.78
CA LYS A 131 -12.61 -11.27 8.75
C LYS A 131 -11.21 -11.32 8.15
N ASN A 132 -10.41 -12.22 8.68
CA ASN A 132 -9.13 -12.59 8.09
C ASN A 132 -9.32 -13.77 7.13
N ASP A 133 -8.53 -13.80 6.07
CA ASP A 133 -8.36 -14.97 5.22
C ASP A 133 -6.88 -15.30 5.02
N LYS A 134 -6.61 -16.48 4.47
CA LYS A 134 -5.23 -16.95 4.26
C LYS A 134 -4.41 -16.01 3.37
N ARG A 135 -5.05 -15.30 2.43
CA ARG A 135 -4.36 -14.35 1.54
C ARG A 135 -3.98 -13.09 2.31
N GLY A 136 -4.83 -12.65 3.23
CA GLY A 136 -4.56 -11.60 4.19
C GLY A 136 -3.36 -11.92 5.06
N ASP A 137 -3.32 -13.12 5.65
CA ASP A 137 -2.20 -13.56 6.49
C ASP A 137 -0.87 -13.56 5.71
N ILE A 138 -0.85 -14.16 4.52
CA ILE A 138 0.34 -14.20 3.65
C ILE A 138 0.82 -12.80 3.28
N LEU A 139 -0.12 -11.90 2.97
CA LEU A 139 0.23 -10.54 2.58
C LEU A 139 0.76 -9.74 3.76
N LEU A 140 0.15 -9.88 4.94
CA LEU A 140 0.60 -9.22 6.16
C LEU A 140 2.01 -9.68 6.55
N ASP A 141 2.30 -10.99 6.45
CA ASP A 141 3.64 -11.52 6.69
C ASP A 141 4.67 -10.86 5.76
N MET A 142 4.34 -10.71 4.47
CA MET A 142 5.22 -10.02 3.51
C MET A 142 5.41 -8.54 3.85
N ILE A 143 4.33 -7.83 4.17
CA ILE A 143 4.38 -6.41 4.56
C ILE A 143 5.34 -6.21 5.75
N ASN A 144 5.16 -7.01 6.80
CA ASN A 144 5.98 -6.96 8.00
C ASN A 144 7.43 -7.36 7.72
N SER A 145 7.63 -8.45 6.99
CA SER A 145 8.94 -8.94 6.57
C SER A 145 9.71 -7.84 5.82
N ALA A 146 9.05 -7.16 4.86
CA ALA A 146 9.64 -6.11 4.04
C ALA A 146 9.85 -4.78 4.78
N GLY A 147 9.38 -4.64 6.02
CA GLY A 147 9.44 -3.40 6.78
C GLY A 147 8.55 -2.30 6.22
N LEU A 148 7.44 -2.68 5.57
CA LEU A 148 6.42 -1.78 5.06
C LEU A 148 5.30 -1.61 6.08
N VAL A 149 4.45 -0.59 5.88
CA VAL A 149 3.31 -0.29 6.75
C VAL A 149 2.04 -0.04 5.94
N MET A 150 0.89 -0.34 6.53
CA MET A 150 -0.41 -0.03 5.95
C MET A 150 -0.67 1.49 5.96
N CYS A 151 -1.21 1.99 4.85
CA CYS A 151 -1.61 3.40 4.71
C CYS A 151 -3.13 3.60 4.61
N ASN A 152 -3.90 2.51 4.44
CA ASN A 152 -5.36 2.57 4.51
C ASN A 152 -5.80 3.20 5.84
N LYS A 153 -6.77 4.13 5.78
CA LYS A 153 -7.30 4.80 6.96
C LYS A 153 -8.79 4.54 7.11
N GLY A 154 -9.24 4.42 8.35
CA GLY A 154 -10.66 4.21 8.65
C GLY A 154 -11.13 2.79 8.30
N GLN A 155 -12.44 2.67 8.13
CA GLN A 155 -13.14 1.40 7.87
C GLN A 155 -14.06 1.53 6.65
N GLU A 156 -13.78 2.53 5.79
CA GLU A 156 -14.53 2.74 4.56
C GLU A 156 -14.24 1.60 3.60
N SER A 157 -15.31 1.00 3.08
CA SER A 157 -15.18 -0.07 2.10
C SER A 157 -14.57 0.47 0.82
N THR A 158 -13.76 -0.33 0.13
CA THR A 158 -13.18 0.00 -1.18
C THR A 158 -13.93 -0.69 -2.32
N HIS A 159 -14.91 -1.54 -1.98
CA HIS A 159 -15.68 -2.38 -2.89
C HIS A 159 -17.16 -2.37 -2.51
N ALA A 160 -18.07 -2.35 -3.48
CA ALA A 160 -19.51 -2.25 -3.26
C ALA A 160 -20.10 -3.35 -2.35
N LYS A 161 -19.43 -4.50 -2.21
CA LYS A 161 -19.84 -5.60 -1.31
C LYS A 161 -19.35 -5.45 0.14
N GLY A 162 -18.82 -4.30 0.53
CA GLY A 162 -18.43 -4.03 1.91
C GLY A 162 -17.08 -4.62 2.32
N SER A 163 -16.19 -4.91 1.36
CA SER A 163 -14.82 -5.36 1.63
C SER A 163 -13.79 -4.24 1.47
N ILE A 164 -12.64 -4.41 2.12
CA ILE A 164 -11.45 -3.55 1.97
C ILE A 164 -10.35 -4.44 1.42
N ILE A 165 -10.22 -4.45 0.08
CA ILE A 165 -9.30 -5.31 -0.67
C ILE A 165 -8.34 -4.51 -1.56
N ASP A 166 -8.63 -3.22 -1.73
CA ASP A 166 -7.78 -2.25 -2.38
C ASP A 166 -6.88 -1.62 -1.33
N LEU A 167 -5.59 -1.94 -1.40
CA LEU A 167 -4.63 -1.59 -0.34
C LEU A 167 -3.64 -0.55 -0.83
N THR A 168 -3.22 0.30 0.11
CA THR A 168 -2.11 1.24 -0.03
C THR A 168 -1.09 0.89 1.06
N ILE A 169 0.10 0.49 0.65
CA ILE A 169 1.19 0.01 1.53
C ILE A 169 2.44 0.82 1.18
N ALA A 170 3.24 1.23 2.16
CA ALA A 170 4.42 2.04 1.87
C ALA A 170 5.56 1.80 2.86
N THR A 171 6.75 2.30 2.52
CA THR A 171 7.82 2.45 3.51
C THR A 171 7.38 3.43 4.61
N PRO A 172 7.87 3.30 5.86
CA PRO A 172 7.43 4.16 6.96
C PRO A 172 7.57 5.67 6.68
N ARG A 173 8.64 6.09 6.01
CA ARG A 173 8.84 7.49 5.62
C ARG A 173 7.82 7.93 4.58
N THR A 174 7.57 7.12 3.56
CA THR A 174 6.55 7.41 2.54
C THR A 174 5.17 7.49 3.17
N ALA A 175 4.81 6.56 4.07
CA ALA A 175 3.55 6.57 4.81
C ALA A 175 3.40 7.84 5.67
N GLN A 176 4.46 8.26 6.36
CA GLN A 176 4.46 9.50 7.15
C GLN A 176 4.24 10.75 6.29
N SER A 177 4.78 10.74 5.06
CA SER A 177 4.61 11.82 4.09
C SER A 177 3.25 11.80 3.37
N MET A 178 2.45 10.75 3.57
CA MET A 178 1.18 10.57 2.88
C MET A 178 0.08 11.39 3.56
N THR A 179 -0.56 12.24 2.76
CA THR A 179 -1.63 13.13 3.20
C THR A 179 -2.87 12.91 2.35
N LYS A 180 -4.02 13.33 2.88
CA LYS A 180 -5.32 13.29 2.21
C LYS A 180 -5.71 11.91 1.64
N TRP A 181 -5.23 10.82 2.24
CA TRP A 181 -5.71 9.48 1.92
C TRP A 181 -7.19 9.37 2.27
N LYS A 182 -8.03 9.04 1.28
CA LYS A 182 -9.48 8.83 1.44
C LYS A 182 -10.03 7.97 0.31
N VAL A 183 -11.12 7.24 0.60
CA VAL A 183 -12.02 6.73 -0.42
C VAL A 183 -12.89 7.88 -0.90
N LEU A 184 -13.03 8.06 -2.22
CA LEU A 184 -13.87 9.12 -2.77
C LEU A 184 -15.33 8.66 -2.81
N ASP A 185 -16.23 9.49 -2.28
CA ASP A 185 -17.66 9.42 -2.54
C ASP A 185 -17.96 9.97 -3.95
N ARG A 186 -17.56 9.22 -4.97
CA ARG A 186 -17.76 9.52 -6.39
C ARG A 186 -18.06 8.24 -7.15
N GLU A 187 -18.97 8.35 -8.12
CA GLU A 187 -19.26 7.28 -9.07
C GLU A 187 -18.01 6.91 -9.86
N SER A 188 -17.70 5.62 -9.95
CA SER A 188 -16.57 5.08 -10.70
C SER A 188 -17.00 4.25 -11.92
N LEU A 189 -18.29 3.91 -12.02
CA LEU A 189 -18.85 2.93 -12.96
C LEU A 189 -18.20 1.54 -12.85
N SER A 190 -17.53 1.30 -11.72
CA SER A 190 -16.96 0.05 -11.26
C SER A 190 -17.63 -0.34 -9.94
N ASP A 191 -17.52 -1.60 -9.55
CA ASP A 191 -17.88 -2.03 -8.19
C ASP A 191 -16.79 -1.72 -7.16
N HIS A 192 -15.69 -1.06 -7.57
CA HIS A 192 -14.67 -0.51 -6.67
C HIS A 192 -14.72 1.02 -6.62
N TYR A 193 -14.29 1.59 -5.50
CA TYR A 193 -14.25 3.03 -5.29
C TYR A 193 -12.86 3.61 -5.52
N TYR A 194 -12.82 4.88 -5.93
CA TYR A 194 -11.56 5.59 -6.08
C TYR A 194 -10.90 5.82 -4.71
N ILE A 195 -9.59 5.62 -4.65
CA ILE A 195 -8.77 6.00 -3.49
C ILE A 195 -7.83 7.11 -3.94
N LEU A 196 -7.89 8.26 -3.28
CA LEU A 196 -7.08 9.43 -3.59
C LEU A 196 -6.13 9.71 -2.43
N PHE A 197 -4.87 10.05 -2.74
CA PHE A 197 -3.90 10.50 -1.74
C PHE A 197 -2.79 11.35 -2.38
N GLU A 198 -2.05 12.06 -1.54
CA GLU A 198 -0.91 12.89 -1.93
C GLU A 198 0.34 12.48 -1.13
N THR A 199 1.53 12.63 -1.71
CA THR A 199 2.79 12.50 -0.94
C THR A 199 3.55 13.83 -0.91
N THR A 200 4.02 14.24 0.26
CA THR A 200 4.87 15.42 0.38
C THR A 200 6.31 15.06 -0.02
N PRO A 201 6.93 15.79 -0.97
CA PRO A 201 8.34 15.57 -1.29
C PRO A 201 9.23 15.85 -0.07
N GLY A 202 9.85 14.80 0.48
CA GLY A 202 10.97 14.87 1.41
C GLY A 202 10.66 15.43 2.81
N LEU A 203 10.44 14.53 3.78
CA LEU A 203 11.00 14.79 5.12
C LEU A 203 12.50 14.56 5.02
N PRO A 204 13.38 15.46 5.53
CA PRO A 204 14.82 15.24 5.53
C PRO A 204 15.15 13.89 6.16
N LYS A 205 16.24 13.25 5.70
CA LYS A 205 16.69 11.92 6.19
C LYS A 205 16.85 11.84 7.72
N ASN A 206 16.87 12.98 8.41
CA ASN A 206 17.25 13.13 9.82
C ASN A 206 16.13 13.02 10.88
N GLU A 207 14.87 12.72 10.55
CA GLU A 207 13.82 12.62 11.59
C GLU A 207 13.19 11.23 11.78
N LEU A 208 13.70 10.19 11.12
CA LEU A 208 13.66 8.89 11.77
C LEU A 208 14.78 8.92 12.81
N ARG A 209 14.50 9.52 13.98
CA ARG A 209 15.12 9.01 15.20
C ARG A 209 14.73 7.53 15.21
N ARG A 210 15.60 6.68 14.67
CA ARG A 210 15.73 5.33 15.21
C ARG A 210 16.04 5.59 16.68
N ASN A 211 15.00 5.64 17.51
CA ASN A 211 15.17 5.45 18.94
C ASN A 211 15.87 4.10 19.00
N ARG A 212 17.19 4.15 19.11
CA ARG A 212 17.98 2.96 19.37
C ARG A 212 17.44 2.48 20.69
N ILE A 213 16.60 1.46 20.62
CA ILE A 213 16.12 0.72 21.79
C ILE A 213 17.39 0.36 22.54
N ASP A 214 17.54 0.88 23.75
CA ASP A 214 18.65 0.51 24.60
C ASP A 214 18.43 -0.95 25.01
N ALA A 215 19.19 -1.85 24.39
CA ALA A 215 19.08 -3.28 24.60
C ALA A 215 19.23 -3.65 26.08
N LYS A 216 20.00 -2.90 26.87
CA LYS A 216 20.14 -3.16 28.31
C LYS A 216 18.88 -2.77 29.07
N LYS A 217 18.23 -1.66 28.70
CA LYS A 217 16.95 -1.27 29.31
C LYS A 217 15.84 -2.25 28.92
N LEU A 218 15.80 -2.68 27.66
CA LEU A 218 14.88 -3.72 27.22
C LEU A 218 15.09 -5.03 27.98
N GLU A 219 16.33 -5.50 28.12
CA GLU A 219 16.66 -6.68 28.92
C GLU A 219 16.27 -6.53 30.39
N THR A 220 16.39 -5.32 30.95
CA THR A 220 16.01 -5.03 32.34
C THR A 220 14.49 -5.09 32.51
N LEU A 221 13.73 -4.50 31.57
CA LEU A 221 12.28 -4.56 31.56
C LEU A 221 11.75 -5.99 31.40
N LEU A 222 12.34 -6.78 30.50
CA LEU A 222 11.97 -8.19 30.29
C LEU A 222 12.24 -9.08 31.52
N LYS A 223 13.17 -8.67 32.40
CA LYS A 223 13.51 -9.37 33.65
C LYS A 223 12.73 -8.85 34.86
N SER A 224 11.90 -7.83 34.69
CA SER A 224 11.12 -7.19 35.75
C SER A 224 9.64 -7.57 35.67
N ASP A 225 8.95 -7.60 36.81
CA ASP A 225 7.48 -7.72 36.86
C ASP A 225 6.75 -6.44 36.40
N ASP A 226 7.48 -5.39 36.04
CA ASP A 226 6.89 -4.13 35.59
C ASP A 226 6.37 -4.21 34.15
N LEU A 227 6.90 -5.14 33.34
CA LEU A 227 6.43 -5.35 31.97
C LEU A 227 5.02 -5.94 31.94
N SER A 228 4.73 -6.94 32.78
CA SER A 228 3.38 -7.51 32.89
C SER A 228 2.38 -6.47 33.39
N ARG A 229 2.72 -5.68 34.42
CA ARG A 229 1.87 -4.57 34.89
C ARG A 229 1.60 -3.51 33.82
N THR A 230 2.61 -3.16 33.04
CA THR A 230 2.48 -2.17 31.96
C THR A 230 1.55 -2.69 30.85
N LEU A 231 1.64 -3.98 30.53
CA LEU A 231 0.81 -4.63 29.52
C LEU A 231 -0.63 -4.90 30.00
N ASP A 232 -0.82 -5.19 31.28
CA ASP A 232 -2.15 -5.41 31.89
C ASP A 232 -3.05 -4.16 31.83
N MET A 233 -2.45 -2.97 31.65
CA MET A 233 -3.16 -1.70 31.49
C MET A 233 -3.47 -1.33 30.03
N CYS A 234 -3.00 -2.11 29.06
CA CYS A 234 -3.16 -1.83 27.64
C CYS A 234 -4.37 -2.58 27.06
N THR A 235 -5.19 -1.90 26.24
CA THR A 235 -6.39 -2.51 25.64
C THR A 235 -6.17 -3.07 24.24
N ASP A 236 -5.03 -2.73 23.61
CA ASP A 236 -4.66 -3.23 22.28
C ASP A 236 -3.13 -3.30 22.08
N ALA A 237 -2.72 -3.86 20.93
CA ALA A 237 -1.31 -4.08 20.59
C ALA A 237 -0.55 -2.78 20.29
N ASN A 238 -1.23 -1.72 19.81
CA ASN A 238 -0.61 -0.43 19.55
C ASN A 238 -0.31 0.31 20.86
N GLN A 239 -1.25 0.28 21.82
CA GLN A 239 -1.02 0.79 23.17
C GLN A 239 0.10 0.02 23.87
N SER A 240 0.11 -1.31 23.74
CA SER A 240 1.19 -2.15 24.26
C SER A 240 2.55 -1.74 23.68
N ALA A 241 2.64 -1.56 22.35
CA ALA A 241 3.88 -1.17 21.69
C ALA A 241 4.37 0.23 22.12
N LEU A 242 3.45 1.19 22.28
CA LEU A 242 3.76 2.54 22.77
C LEU A 242 4.24 2.51 24.23
N ALA A 243 3.54 1.80 25.11
CA ALA A 243 3.89 1.71 26.53
C ALA A 243 5.27 1.06 26.75
N ILE A 244 5.59 0.01 25.99
CA ILE A 244 6.93 -0.61 26.00
C ILE A 244 7.99 0.39 25.49
N THR A 245 7.67 1.12 24.42
CA THR A 245 8.60 2.10 23.83
C THR A 245 8.89 3.25 24.80
N ASP A 246 7.88 3.73 25.52
CA ASP A 246 8.02 4.79 26.53
C ASP A 246 8.82 4.29 27.74
N ALA A 247 8.56 3.07 28.22
CA ALA A 247 9.31 2.45 29.32
C ALA A 247 10.81 2.27 29.00
N ILE A 248 11.15 2.02 27.73
CA ILE A 248 12.56 1.88 27.30
C ILE A 248 13.23 3.25 27.13
N ASN A 249 12.48 4.27 26.70
CA ASN A 249 13.04 5.59 26.39
C ASN A 249 13.07 6.57 27.57
N GLY A 250 12.26 6.34 28.62
CA GLY A 250 12.36 7.03 29.92
C GLY A 250 13.61 6.66 30.69
#